data_AF-A0A7I9VBI5-F1
#
_entry.id   AF-A0A7I9VBI5-F1
#
_cell.length_a   1.000
_cell.length_b   1.000
_cell.length_c   1.000
_cell.angle_alpha   90.00
_cell.angle_beta   90.00
_cell.angle_gamma   90.00
#
_symmetry.space_group_name_H-M   'P 1'
#
loop_
_entity.id
_entity.type
_entity.pdbx_description
1 polymer ?
#
loop_
_entity_poly.entity_id
_entity_poly.type
_entity_poly.pdbx_seq_one_letter_code
_entity_poly.pdbx_strand_id
1 'polypeptide(L)'
;MASTEVQAIDTGWVREPADAPSARFGWHGTAPRTYAIAAFISGLICLAMLKGNHHGHVEDIYLIVIAVGLIGFAGYKMIPKKGAWRR
;
A
#
# COMPACT_ATOMS: atom_id res chain seq x y z
N MET A 1 22.08 -20.70 46.07
CA MET A 1 21.60 -21.48 44.91
C MET A 1 20.81 -20.52 44.04
N ALA A 2 21.14 -20.39 42.75
CA ALA A 2 20.35 -19.57 41.83
C ALA A 2 19.03 -20.30 41.52
N SER A 3 17.90 -19.60 41.57
CA SER A 3 16.62 -20.21 41.29
C SER A 3 16.51 -20.63 39.81
N THR A 4 16.00 -21.83 39.57
CA THR A 4 15.77 -22.39 38.23
C THR A 4 14.37 -22.07 37.68
N GLU A 5 13.55 -21.34 38.43
CA GLU A 5 12.19 -21.00 38.00
C GLU A 5 12.19 -19.76 37.10
N VAL A 6 11.63 -19.91 35.89
CA VAL A 6 11.44 -18.79 34.97
C VAL A 6 10.28 -17.94 35.49
N GLN A 7 10.58 -16.74 35.94
CA GLN A 7 9.54 -15.78 36.32
C GLN A 7 8.75 -15.40 35.06
N ALA A 8 7.45 -15.68 35.07
CA ALA A 8 6.54 -15.20 34.05
C ALA A 8 6.34 -13.70 34.27
N ILE A 9 7.15 -12.89 33.57
CA ILE A 9 7.01 -11.44 33.58
C ILE A 9 5.75 -11.10 32.78
N ASP A 10 4.70 -10.62 33.46
CA ASP A 10 3.58 -9.99 32.78
C ASP A 10 4.03 -8.63 32.26
N THR A 11 4.57 -8.69 31.06
CA THR A 11 5.05 -7.53 30.32
C THR A 11 3.95 -6.53 29.90
N GLY A 12 2.66 -6.83 30.14
CA GLY A 12 1.55 -5.98 29.72
C GLY A 12 1.33 -5.94 28.20
N TRP A 13 1.95 -6.84 27.45
CA TRP A 13 1.91 -6.82 25.99
C TRP A 13 0.62 -7.44 25.44
N VAL A 14 -0.10 -6.66 24.62
CA VAL A 14 -1.19 -7.18 23.79
C VAL A 14 -0.63 -8.04 22.66
N ARG A 15 -1.33 -9.14 22.33
CA ARG A 15 -0.94 -10.07 21.26
C ARG A 15 -0.95 -9.33 19.91
N GLU A 16 0.15 -9.41 19.17
CA GLU A 16 0.29 -8.78 17.85
C GLU A 16 -0.51 -9.52 16.77
N PRO A 17 -0.84 -8.85 15.64
CA PRO A 17 -1.47 -9.51 14.51
C PRO A 17 -0.62 -10.69 14.03
N ALA A 18 -1.25 -11.82 13.68
CA ALA A 18 -0.53 -13.02 13.23
C ALA A 18 0.29 -12.77 11.95
N ASP A 19 -0.22 -11.92 11.06
CA ASP A 19 0.46 -11.51 9.82
C ASP A 19 1.60 -10.50 10.06
N ALA A 20 1.74 -10.01 11.29
CA ALA A 20 2.70 -8.97 11.66
C ALA A 20 3.21 -9.13 13.11
N PRO A 21 4.00 -10.17 13.38
CA PRO A 21 4.45 -10.52 14.73
C PRO A 21 5.46 -9.53 15.33
N SER A 22 5.81 -8.46 14.62
CA SER A 22 6.67 -7.37 15.09
C SER A 22 6.05 -6.00 14.83
N ALA A 23 4.71 -5.92 14.73
CA ALA A 23 3.98 -4.68 14.51
C ALA A 23 4.33 -3.57 15.52
N ARG A 24 4.77 -3.94 16.74
CA ARG A 24 5.20 -3.00 17.77
C ARG A 24 6.51 -2.28 17.47
N PHE A 25 7.38 -2.83 16.62
CA PHE A 25 8.72 -2.29 16.39
C PHE A 25 8.70 -0.94 15.65
N GLY A 26 7.55 -0.56 15.09
CA GLY A 26 7.36 0.76 14.52
C GLY A 26 6.47 0.69 13.30
N TRP A 27 6.96 1.19 12.16
CA TRP A 27 6.19 1.33 10.92
C TRP A 27 5.53 0.02 10.49
N HIS A 28 4.25 -0.09 10.82
CA HIS A 28 3.42 -1.22 10.49
C HIS A 28 2.02 -0.74 10.07
N GLY A 29 1.37 -1.54 9.23
CA GLY A 29 0.07 -1.22 8.64
C GLY A 29 0.17 -0.61 7.25
N THR A 30 -0.90 -0.81 6.48
CA THR A 30 -1.04 -0.28 5.13
C THR A 30 -2.17 0.73 5.11
N ALA A 31 -1.99 1.86 4.42
CA ALA A 31 -3.05 2.84 4.19
C ALA A 31 -3.57 2.72 2.75
N PRO A 32 -4.45 1.76 2.44
CA PRO A 32 -4.85 1.45 1.05
C PRO A 32 -5.49 2.64 0.33
N ARG A 33 -6.26 3.48 1.05
CA ARG A 33 -6.84 4.71 0.49
C ARG A 33 -5.76 5.72 0.14
N THR A 34 -4.79 5.95 1.03
CA THR A 34 -3.70 6.90 0.79
C THR A 34 -2.87 6.47 -0.40
N TYR A 35 -2.56 5.17 -0.54
CA TYR A 35 -1.84 4.65 -1.70
C TYR A 35 -2.65 4.79 -3.00
N ALA A 36 -3.96 4.55 -2.95
CA ALA A 36 -4.83 4.74 -4.12
C ALA A 36 -4.88 6.21 -4.56
N ILE A 37 -4.99 7.15 -3.61
CA ILE A 37 -4.96 8.59 -3.89
C ILE A 37 -3.61 8.99 -4.47
N ALA A 38 -2.50 8.53 -3.88
CA ALA A 38 -1.16 8.80 -4.39
C ALA A 38 -0.99 8.29 -5.83
N ALA A 39 -1.38 7.03 -6.10
CA ALA A 39 -1.33 6.47 -7.45
C ALA A 39 -2.19 7.25 -8.45
N PHE A 40 -3.39 7.68 -8.04
CA PHE A 40 -4.27 8.48 -8.88
C PHE A 40 -3.64 9.85 -9.23
N ILE A 41 -3.11 10.57 -8.23
CA ILE A 41 -2.44 11.85 -8.43
C ILE A 41 -1.21 11.69 -9.32
N SER A 42 -0.36 10.68 -9.07
CA SER A 42 0.79 10.38 -9.93
C SER A 42 0.38 10.10 -11.37
N GLY A 43 -0.70 9.35 -11.59
CA GLY A 43 -1.23 9.11 -12.93
C GLY A 43 -1.70 10.40 -13.63
N LEU A 44 -2.37 11.30 -12.91
CA LEU A 44 -2.75 12.62 -13.45
C LEU A 44 -1.53 13.48 -13.82
N ILE A 45 -0.46 13.43 -13.03
CA ILE A 45 0.79 14.12 -13.34
C ILE A 45 1.40 13.57 -14.63
N CYS A 46 1.45 12.24 -14.81
CA CYS A 46 1.92 11.64 -16.05
C CYS A 46 1.12 12.10 -17.28
N LEU A 47 -0.21 12.24 -17.16
CA LEU A 47 -1.05 12.78 -18.24
C LEU A 47 -0.79 14.27 -18.50
N ALA A 48 -0.54 15.05 -17.45
CA ALA A 48 -0.18 16.46 -17.60
C ALA A 48 1.16 16.63 -18.34
N MET A 49 2.10 15.70 -18.14
CA MET A 49 3.40 15.70 -18.81
C MET A 49 3.33 15.43 -20.32
N LEU A 50 2.19 14.97 -20.86
CA LEU A 50 2.00 14.84 -22.32
C LEU A 50 2.05 16.20 -23.03
N LYS A 51 1.74 17.29 -22.32
CA LYS A 51 1.85 18.65 -22.84
C LYS A 51 3.25 19.19 -22.53
N GLY A 52 4.19 18.98 -23.45
CA GLY A 52 5.59 19.38 -23.28
C GLY A 52 6.38 19.42 -24.59
N ASN A 53 7.71 19.46 -24.46
CA ASN A 53 8.66 19.55 -25.58
C ASN A 53 8.93 18.18 -26.25
N HIS A 54 7.95 17.27 -26.27
CA HIS A 54 8.15 15.96 -26.87
C HIS A 54 8.20 16.09 -28.39
N HIS A 55 9.32 15.68 -28.99
CA HIS A 55 9.47 15.64 -30.45
C HIS A 55 9.17 14.24 -31.00
N GLY A 56 9.42 13.20 -30.19
CA GLY A 56 9.07 11.82 -30.50
C GLY A 56 7.90 11.33 -29.65
N HIS A 57 6.98 10.58 -30.25
CA HIS A 57 5.79 10.07 -29.55
C HIS A 57 6.06 8.84 -28.65
N VAL A 58 7.31 8.38 -28.55
CA VAL A 58 7.67 7.24 -27.71
C VAL A 58 7.44 7.58 -26.23
N GLU A 59 7.84 8.77 -25.79
CA GLU A 59 7.64 9.24 -24.42
C GLU A 59 6.15 9.31 -24.06
N ASP A 60 5.32 9.80 -24.98
CA ASP A 60 3.87 9.88 -24.81
C ASP A 60 3.25 8.49 -24.55
N ILE A 61 3.70 7.47 -25.29
CA ILE A 61 3.24 6.08 -25.11
C ILE A 61 3.55 5.59 -23.70
N TYR A 62 4.78 5.80 -23.21
CA TYR A 62 5.15 5.39 -21.85
C TYR A 62 4.35 6.13 -20.78
N LEU A 63 4.18 7.45 -20.92
CA LEU A 63 3.40 8.25 -19.99
C LEU A 63 1.94 7.79 -19.93
N ILE A 64 1.33 7.50 -21.08
CA ILE A 64 -0.05 6.99 -21.16
C ILE A 64 -0.15 5.61 -20.52
N VAL A 65 0.75 4.68 -20.86
CA VAL A 65 0.72 3.31 -20.32
C VAL A 65 0.87 3.31 -18.80
N ILE A 66 1.80 4.10 -18.27
CA ILE A 66 2.01 4.21 -16.82
C ILE A 66 0.80 4.87 -16.14
N ALA A 67 0.26 5.95 -16.72
CA ALA A 67 -0.91 6.63 -16.17
C ALA A 67 -2.14 5.70 -16.09
N VAL A 68 -2.40 4.96 -17.18
CA VAL A 68 -3.48 3.96 -17.22
C VAL A 68 -3.24 2.85 -16.20
N GLY A 69 -2.00 2.36 -16.08
CA GLY A 69 -1.63 1.37 -15.08
C GLY A 69 -1.91 1.84 -13.65
N LEU A 70 -1.46 3.04 -13.28
CA LEU A 70 -1.64 3.61 -11.94
C LEU A 70 -3.11 3.85 -11.61
N ILE A 71 -3.84 4.57 -12.47
CA ILE A 71 -5.24 4.94 -12.25
C ILE A 71 -6.13 3.69 -12.30
N GLY A 72 -5.94 2.84 -13.31
CA GLY A 72 -6.71 1.62 -13.50
C GLY A 72 -6.53 0.64 -12.34
N PHE A 73 -5.30 0.42 -11.88
CA PHE A 73 -5.03 -0.47 -10.74
C PHE A 73 -5.58 0.09 -9.43
N ALA A 74 -5.39 1.39 -9.16
CA ALA A 74 -5.94 2.04 -7.97
C ALA A 74 -7.47 1.96 -7.93
N GLY A 75 -8.12 2.22 -9.07
CA GLY A 75 -9.57 2.08 -9.22
C GLY A 75 -10.03 0.65 -8.98
N TYR A 76 -9.43 -0.33 -9.67
CA TYR A 76 -9.75 -1.76 -9.54
C TYR A 76 -9.66 -2.25 -8.09
N LYS A 77 -8.60 -1.87 -7.37
CA LYS A 77 -8.41 -2.26 -5.96
C LYS A 77 -9.45 -1.67 -5.01
N MET A 78 -10.02 -0.51 -5.35
CA MET A 78 -11.04 0.16 -4.54
C MET A 78 -12.45 -0.40 -4.77
N ILE A 79 -12.66 -1.21 -5.81
CA ILE A 79 -13.96 -1.81 -6.10
C ILE A 79 -14.35 -2.77 -4.96
N PRO A 80 -15.48 -2.54 -4.26
CA PRO A 80 -15.89 -3.39 -3.16
C PRO A 80 -16.21 -4.81 -3.64
N LYS A 81 -15.62 -5.82 -2.99
CA LYS A 81 -15.90 -7.22 -3.31
C LYS A 81 -17.22 -7.65 -2.68
N LYS A 82 -18.20 -7.97 -3.54
CA LYS A 82 -19.47 -8.58 -3.10
C LYS A 82 -19.18 -9.96 -2.48
N GLY A 83 -19.71 -10.22 -1.29
CA GLY A 83 -19.60 -11.53 -0.62
C GLY A 83 -18.33 -11.77 0.21
N ALA A 84 -17.53 -10.73 0.51
CA ALA A 84 -16.32 -10.86 1.34
C ALA A 84 -16.58 -11.43 2.75
N TRP A 85 -17.81 -11.25 3.26
CA TRP A 85 -18.25 -11.66 4.61
C TRP A 85 -18.81 -13.09 4.69
N ARG A 86 -18.85 -13.84 3.59
CA ARG A 86 -19.36 -15.23 3.57
C ARG A 86 -18.26 -16.27 3.84
N ARG A 87 -17.19 -15.87 4.53
CA ARG A 87 -16.04 -16.71 4.87
C ARG A 87 -15.91 -16.86 6.37
#